data_AF-A0AAV7XZT1-F1
#
_entry.id   AF-A0AAV7XZT1-F1
#
_cell.length_a   1.000
_cell.length_b   1.000
_cell.length_c   1.000
_cell.angle_alpha   90.00
_cell.angle_beta   90.00
_cell.angle_gamma   90.00
#
_symmetry.space_group_name_H-M   'P 1'
#
loop_
_entity.id
_entity.type
_entity.pdbx_description
1 polymer ?
#
loop_
_entity_poly.entity_id
_entity_poly.type
_entity_poly.pdbx_seq_one_letter_code
_entity_poly.pdbx_strand_id
1 'polypeptide(L)'
;MTVEQALFLDQQLMALKAKGPRGRRWHPTMIRFALSIYHKSPGTYAALCETLRPPLASKILTFFIKGVSSNIKEAVATFGVDTLTKEQLYRWSWDVITKLERAGIAIIAFISDGSPINRAFIKMNKPYTENVDVVFDTVNKENKVRCLYFIADTPHLLKTIRNCFYSSSEKRYLNKGNENLKWENTEETITFIRKVNRFFDMLNGAHSQQGARKKNSDLDPYCSLNDERFNALEDFVQYLEEWKRDAEAAVAANKTVNESINVSAGNVDDPGEDQDNVLDIEEGDVTQDPACIKQLSHQTIEGIKITVYGFTKAVKFLLMEGVLFVNARVFCQDPLEQYFSKQRSKCGGSTNPNLSQSLRNQRSISIQGQLKTKRNYRGNTEVESQSMAISNEPLPKKQKTS
;
A
#
# COMPACT_ATOMS: atom_id res chain seq x y z
N MET A 1 -13.85 -16.89 -34.45
CA MET A 1 -14.30 -17.83 -33.41
C MET A 1 -15.34 -18.72 -34.05
N THR A 2 -15.16 -20.04 -34.05
CA THR A 2 -16.16 -20.95 -34.65
C THR A 2 -17.43 -20.97 -33.81
N VAL A 3 -18.54 -21.44 -34.40
CA VAL A 3 -19.82 -21.57 -33.69
C VAL A 3 -19.67 -22.50 -32.48
N GLU A 4 -18.88 -23.58 -32.58
CA GLU A 4 -18.65 -24.46 -31.43
C GLU A 4 -17.78 -23.82 -30.35
N GLN A 5 -16.79 -23.01 -30.72
CA GLN A 5 -15.96 -22.27 -29.76
C GLN A 5 -16.78 -21.22 -29.00
N ALA A 6 -17.67 -20.51 -29.70
CA ALA A 6 -18.59 -19.56 -29.08
C ALA A 6 -19.57 -20.26 -28.13
N LEU A 7 -20.13 -21.40 -28.56
CA LEU A 7 -21.02 -22.22 -27.74
C LEU A 7 -20.29 -22.78 -26.50
N PHE A 8 -19.04 -23.21 -26.65
CA PHE A 8 -18.22 -23.67 -25.52
C PHE A 8 -18.06 -22.57 -24.47
N LEU A 9 -17.61 -21.39 -24.87
CA LEU A 9 -17.39 -20.26 -23.96
C LEU A 9 -18.69 -19.81 -23.29
N ASP A 10 -19.78 -19.73 -24.03
CA ASP A 10 -21.10 -19.36 -23.50
C ASP A 10 -21.58 -20.37 -22.44
N GLN A 11 -21.48 -21.67 -22.72
CA GLN A 11 -21.87 -22.72 -21.78
C GLN A 11 -21.01 -22.74 -20.51
N GLN A 12 -19.70 -22.45 -20.62
CA GLN A 12 -18.82 -22.29 -19.44
C GLN A 12 -19.18 -21.06 -18.61
N LEU A 13 -19.47 -19.92 -19.25
CA LEU A 13 -19.94 -18.72 -18.55
C LEU A 13 -21.27 -18.95 -17.83
N MET A 14 -22.19 -19.69 -18.43
CA MET A 14 -23.45 -20.07 -17.79
C MET A 14 -23.23 -21.03 -16.60
N ALA A 15 -22.27 -21.93 -16.68
CA ALA A 15 -21.88 -22.80 -15.57
C ALA A 15 -21.38 -22.00 -14.37
N LEU A 16 -20.52 -21.00 -14.61
CA LEU A 16 -20.01 -20.11 -13.56
C LEU A 16 -21.10 -19.27 -12.89
N LYS A 17 -22.16 -18.94 -13.63
CA LYS A 17 -23.29 -18.16 -13.10
C LYS A 17 -24.31 -19.01 -12.31
N ALA A 18 -24.24 -20.34 -12.39
CA ALA A 18 -25.19 -21.23 -11.72
C ALA A 18 -24.93 -21.27 -10.20
N LYS A 19 -25.93 -20.89 -9.40
CA LYS A 19 -25.82 -20.72 -7.92
C LYS A 19 -26.33 -21.92 -7.10
N GLY A 20 -26.86 -22.95 -7.75
CA GLY A 20 -27.50 -24.09 -7.08
C GLY A 20 -26.59 -25.31 -6.92
N PRO A 21 -26.75 -26.11 -5.85
CA PRO A 21 -25.95 -27.32 -5.61
C PRO A 21 -26.26 -28.46 -6.62
N ARG A 22 -27.35 -28.35 -7.39
CA ARG A 22 -27.81 -29.36 -8.36
C ARG A 22 -27.16 -29.22 -9.75
N GLY A 23 -26.14 -28.37 -9.89
CA GLY A 23 -25.49 -28.10 -11.18
C GLY A 23 -26.40 -27.41 -12.19
N ARG A 24 -26.01 -27.45 -13.48
CA ARG A 24 -26.79 -26.93 -14.62
C ARG A 24 -27.06 -28.04 -15.64
N ARG A 25 -28.05 -27.81 -16.49
CA ARG A 25 -28.21 -28.59 -17.73
C ARG A 25 -27.23 -28.06 -18.78
N TRP A 26 -26.39 -28.94 -19.32
CA TRP A 26 -25.44 -28.63 -20.38
C TRP A 26 -26.09 -28.82 -21.76
N HIS A 27 -25.70 -27.99 -22.73
CA HIS A 27 -26.11 -28.20 -24.11
C HIS A 27 -25.65 -29.59 -24.61
N PRO A 28 -26.47 -30.34 -25.38
CA PRO A 28 -26.11 -31.70 -25.84
C PRO A 28 -24.76 -31.77 -26.57
N THR A 29 -24.41 -30.75 -27.36
CA THR A 29 -23.11 -30.65 -28.04
C THR A 29 -21.93 -30.62 -27.07
N MET A 30 -22.08 -29.96 -25.91
CA MET A 30 -21.04 -29.92 -24.88
C MET A 30 -20.85 -31.26 -24.19
N ILE A 31 -21.95 -31.98 -23.95
CA ILE A 31 -21.92 -33.33 -23.40
C ILE A 31 -21.23 -34.28 -24.38
N ARG A 32 -21.57 -34.20 -25.67
CA ARG A 32 -20.94 -35.01 -26.73
C ARG A 32 -19.46 -34.68 -26.88
N PHE A 33 -19.08 -33.41 -26.81
CA PHE A 33 -17.68 -32.99 -26.83
C PHE A 33 -16.90 -33.56 -25.64
N ALA A 34 -17.42 -33.42 -24.42
CA ALA A 34 -16.82 -33.98 -23.21
C ALA A 34 -16.67 -35.51 -23.29
N LEU A 35 -17.72 -36.22 -23.70
CA LEU A 35 -17.69 -37.67 -23.91
C LEU A 35 -16.69 -38.08 -24.99
N SER A 36 -16.58 -37.32 -26.08
CA SER A 36 -15.62 -37.62 -27.15
C SER A 36 -14.17 -37.53 -26.68
N ILE A 37 -13.85 -36.58 -25.80
CA ILE A 37 -12.51 -36.44 -25.22
C ILE A 37 -12.27 -37.54 -24.20
N TYR A 38 -13.23 -37.79 -23.31
CA TYR A 38 -13.14 -38.86 -22.32
C TYR A 38 -12.94 -40.23 -22.97
N HIS A 39 -13.66 -40.51 -24.04
CA HIS A 39 -13.56 -41.78 -24.76
C HIS A 39 -12.24 -41.95 -25.52
N LYS A 40 -11.65 -40.84 -26.00
CA LYS A 40 -10.31 -40.86 -26.62
C LYS A 40 -9.20 -40.99 -25.59
N SER A 41 -9.30 -40.29 -24.48
CA SER A 41 -8.33 -40.32 -23.38
C SER A 41 -8.96 -39.80 -22.08
N PRO A 42 -9.27 -40.69 -21.13
CA PRO A 42 -9.78 -40.30 -19.82
C PRO A 42 -8.79 -39.42 -19.05
N GLY A 43 -7.48 -39.68 -19.18
CA GLY A 43 -6.42 -38.89 -18.55
C GLY A 43 -6.36 -37.46 -19.11
N THR A 44 -6.49 -37.30 -20.43
CA THR A 44 -6.58 -35.98 -21.06
C THR A 44 -7.85 -35.25 -20.65
N TYR A 45 -8.98 -35.95 -20.52
CA TYR A 45 -10.22 -35.34 -20.01
C TYR A 45 -10.09 -34.88 -18.56
N ALA A 46 -9.45 -35.67 -17.69
CA ALA A 46 -9.20 -35.30 -16.30
C ALA A 46 -8.30 -34.06 -16.21
N ALA A 47 -7.18 -34.06 -16.96
CA ALA A 47 -6.29 -32.91 -17.08
C ALA A 47 -7.02 -31.68 -17.66
N LEU A 48 -7.91 -31.86 -18.64
CA LEU A 48 -8.73 -30.80 -19.20
C LEU A 48 -9.72 -30.24 -18.18
N CYS A 49 -10.35 -31.09 -17.36
CA CYS A 49 -11.25 -30.66 -16.30
C CYS A 49 -10.52 -29.89 -15.19
N GLU A 50 -9.27 -30.24 -14.92
CA GLU A 50 -8.42 -29.54 -13.96
C GLU A 50 -7.93 -28.19 -14.53
N THR A 51 -7.49 -28.17 -15.80
CA THR A 51 -7.00 -26.96 -16.47
C THR A 51 -8.11 -25.98 -16.87
N LEU A 52 -9.33 -26.44 -17.14
CA LEU A 52 -10.47 -25.59 -17.49
C LEU A 52 -11.23 -25.06 -16.26
N ARG A 53 -10.94 -25.53 -15.05
CA ARG A 53 -11.46 -24.89 -13.84
C ARG A 53 -10.77 -23.52 -13.72
N PRO A 54 -11.52 -22.41 -13.69
CA PRO A 54 -10.89 -21.14 -13.42
C PRO A 54 -10.18 -21.22 -12.06
N PRO A 55 -8.98 -20.63 -11.94
CA PRO A 55 -8.22 -20.69 -10.70
C PRO A 55 -9.08 -20.14 -9.57
N LEU A 56 -9.11 -20.87 -8.45
CA LEU A 56 -9.83 -20.40 -7.27
C LEU A 56 -9.12 -19.15 -6.77
N ALA A 57 -9.88 -18.06 -6.57
CA ALA A 57 -9.34 -16.85 -5.98
C ALA A 57 -8.82 -17.15 -4.57
N SER A 58 -7.54 -16.88 -4.34
CA SER A 58 -6.90 -16.98 -3.02
C SER A 58 -6.99 -15.68 -2.23
N LYS A 59 -7.19 -14.55 -2.91
CA LYS A 59 -7.23 -13.21 -2.32
C LYS A 59 -8.39 -12.39 -2.89
N ILE A 60 -8.77 -11.33 -2.16
CA ILE A 60 -9.77 -10.36 -2.61
C ILE A 60 -9.09 -8.99 -2.68
N LEU A 61 -8.99 -8.43 -3.88
CA LEU A 61 -8.57 -7.05 -4.10
C LEU A 61 -9.79 -6.14 -3.98
N THR A 62 -9.73 -5.13 -3.12
CA THR A 62 -10.82 -4.15 -2.93
C THR A 62 -10.28 -2.73 -3.14
N PHE A 63 -10.93 -1.98 -4.02
CA PHE A 63 -10.76 -0.53 -4.12
C PHE A 63 -11.77 0.15 -3.20
N PHE A 64 -11.27 1.01 -2.33
CA PHE A 64 -12.07 1.68 -1.30
C PHE A 64 -11.81 3.18 -1.35
N ILE A 65 -12.89 3.96 -1.37
CA ILE A 65 -12.81 5.42 -1.42
C ILE A 65 -13.05 5.99 -0.03
N LYS A 66 -12.26 7.01 0.31
CA LYS A 66 -12.44 7.85 1.48
C LYS A 66 -12.53 9.30 1.02
N GLY A 67 -13.62 9.97 1.38
CA GLY A 67 -13.76 11.40 1.15
C GLY A 67 -12.78 12.19 2.02
N VAL A 68 -12.11 13.18 1.43
CA VAL A 68 -11.22 14.11 2.15
C VAL A 68 -12.05 15.12 2.94
N SER A 69 -12.95 15.83 2.26
CA SER A 69 -13.88 16.80 2.83
C SER A 69 -15.25 16.19 3.19
N SER A 70 -15.54 14.99 2.70
CA SER A 70 -16.83 14.31 2.89
C SER A 70 -16.70 13.04 3.73
N ASN A 71 -17.83 12.61 4.30
CA ASN A 71 -17.91 11.38 5.10
C ASN A 71 -18.02 10.09 4.28
N ILE A 72 -17.79 10.17 2.96
CA ILE A 72 -17.82 9.01 2.06
C ILE A 72 -16.74 8.00 2.50
N LYS A 73 -17.16 6.74 2.68
CA LYS A 73 -16.35 5.59 3.09
C LYS A 73 -16.98 4.33 2.48
N GLU A 74 -16.55 3.95 1.28
CA GLU A 74 -17.22 2.87 0.55
C GLU A 74 -16.27 2.03 -0.31
N ALA A 75 -16.55 0.73 -0.40
CA ALA A 75 -15.87 -0.18 -1.33
C ALA A 75 -16.54 -0.06 -2.71
N VAL A 76 -15.79 0.44 -3.69
CA VAL A 76 -16.29 0.74 -5.04
C VAL A 76 -16.08 -0.39 -6.04
N ALA A 77 -15.05 -1.20 -5.84
CA ALA A 77 -14.78 -2.36 -6.70
C ALA A 77 -14.10 -3.47 -5.90
N THR A 78 -14.48 -4.71 -6.18
CA THR A 78 -13.98 -5.91 -5.50
C THR A 78 -13.73 -7.00 -6.52
N PHE A 79 -12.52 -7.55 -6.53
CA PHE A 79 -12.07 -8.58 -7.46
C PHE A 79 -11.54 -9.79 -6.70
N GLY A 80 -12.01 -10.98 -7.05
CA GLY A 80 -11.37 -12.23 -6.62
C GLY A 80 -10.14 -12.48 -7.48
N VAL A 81 -8.99 -12.63 -6.86
CA VAL A 81 -7.71 -12.83 -7.55
C VAL A 81 -7.01 -14.04 -6.96
N ASP A 82 -6.39 -14.84 -7.82
CA ASP A 82 -5.44 -15.86 -7.38
C ASP A 82 -4.04 -15.24 -7.29
N THR A 83 -3.43 -15.01 -8.47
CA THR A 83 -2.21 -14.22 -8.60
C THR A 83 -2.54 -12.88 -9.24
N LEU A 84 -2.24 -11.78 -8.54
CA LEU A 84 -2.41 -10.42 -9.05
C LEU A 84 -1.14 -10.00 -9.81
N THR A 85 -1.27 -9.67 -11.10
CA THR A 85 -0.16 -9.08 -11.85
C THR A 85 -0.16 -7.56 -11.78
N LYS A 86 1.01 -6.93 -12.00
CA LYS A 86 1.14 -5.46 -12.03
C LYS A 86 0.33 -4.84 -13.18
N GLU A 87 0.22 -5.52 -14.32
CA GLU A 87 -0.56 -5.10 -15.48
C GLU A 87 -2.06 -5.14 -15.21
N GLN A 88 -2.53 -6.18 -14.50
CA GLN A 88 -3.92 -6.27 -14.06
C GLN A 88 -4.25 -5.15 -13.09
N LEU A 89 -3.41 -4.94 -12.07
CA LEU A 89 -3.58 -3.86 -11.10
C LEU A 89 -3.60 -2.49 -11.80
N TYR A 90 -2.69 -2.26 -12.75
CA TYR A 90 -2.65 -1.02 -13.53
C TYR A 90 -3.94 -0.78 -14.31
N ARG A 91 -4.42 -1.80 -15.05
CA ARG A 91 -5.64 -1.70 -15.85
C ARG A 91 -6.87 -1.45 -14.98
N TRP A 92 -7.04 -2.22 -13.91
CA TRP A 92 -8.21 -2.08 -13.03
C TRP A 92 -8.19 -0.78 -12.24
N SER A 93 -7.03 -0.34 -11.74
CA SER A 93 -6.92 0.92 -11.01
C SER A 93 -7.35 2.10 -11.90
N TRP A 94 -6.84 2.17 -13.14
CA TRP A 94 -7.20 3.24 -14.06
C TRP A 94 -8.66 3.15 -14.54
N ASP A 95 -9.22 1.95 -14.74
CA ASP A 95 -10.65 1.78 -15.06
C ASP A 95 -11.55 2.28 -13.91
N VAL A 96 -11.21 1.93 -12.66
CA VAL A 96 -11.92 2.42 -11.47
C VAL A 96 -11.81 3.94 -11.34
N ILE A 97 -10.60 4.50 -11.46
CA ILE A 97 -10.37 5.95 -11.38
C ILE A 97 -11.18 6.67 -12.47
N THR A 98 -11.13 6.19 -13.71
CA THR A 98 -11.87 6.79 -14.84
C THR A 98 -13.38 6.81 -14.58
N LYS A 99 -13.93 5.70 -14.07
CA LYS A 99 -15.36 5.61 -13.76
C LYS A 99 -15.78 6.53 -12.62
N LEU A 100 -14.93 6.69 -11.60
CA LEU A 100 -15.20 7.59 -10.48
C LEU A 100 -15.14 9.07 -10.91
N GLU A 101 -14.13 9.44 -11.71
CA GLU A 101 -14.00 10.79 -12.27
C GLU A 101 -15.20 11.16 -13.13
N ARG A 102 -15.65 10.25 -14.02
CA ARG A 102 -16.87 10.44 -14.83
C ARG A 102 -18.14 10.54 -14.01
N ALA A 103 -18.17 9.92 -12.83
CA ALA A 103 -19.28 10.06 -11.88
C ALA A 103 -19.22 11.36 -11.07
N GLY A 104 -18.24 12.23 -11.32
CA GLY A 104 -18.06 13.51 -10.61
C GLY A 104 -17.28 13.39 -9.29
N ILE A 105 -16.65 12.24 -9.01
CA ILE A 105 -15.81 12.05 -7.83
C ILE A 105 -14.35 12.32 -8.21
N ALA A 106 -13.82 13.45 -7.76
CA ALA A 106 -12.42 13.82 -7.95
C ALA A 106 -11.48 12.91 -7.14
N ILE A 107 -10.59 12.19 -7.82
CA ILE A 107 -9.59 11.33 -7.19
C ILE A 107 -8.27 12.09 -7.09
N ILE A 108 -7.89 12.41 -5.85
CA ILE A 108 -6.68 13.21 -5.54
C ILE A 108 -5.47 12.33 -5.26
N ALA A 109 -5.66 11.27 -4.46
CA ALA A 109 -4.55 10.42 -4.04
C ALA A 109 -4.90 8.92 -4.12
N PHE A 110 -3.89 8.11 -4.38
CA PHE A 110 -3.94 6.65 -4.36
C PHE A 110 -3.05 6.12 -3.24
N ILE A 111 -3.65 5.45 -2.26
CA ILE A 111 -2.95 4.96 -1.07
C ILE A 111 -2.78 3.44 -1.16
N SER A 112 -1.54 2.96 -1.14
CA SER A 112 -1.20 1.54 -1.20
C SER A 112 -0.24 1.10 -0.09
N ASP A 113 -0.21 -0.19 0.23
CA ASP A 113 0.88 -0.75 1.05
C ASP A 113 2.19 -0.79 0.24
N GLY A 114 3.26 -1.22 0.91
CA GLY A 114 4.58 -1.39 0.29
C GLY A 114 4.75 -2.67 -0.53
N SER A 115 3.69 -3.38 -0.95
CA SER A 115 3.81 -4.63 -1.71
C SER A 115 4.60 -4.47 -3.01
N PRO A 116 5.41 -5.47 -3.43
CA PRO A 116 6.16 -5.42 -4.70
C PRO A 116 5.28 -5.09 -5.92
N ILE A 117 4.04 -5.60 -5.95
CA ILE A 117 3.09 -5.36 -7.05
C ILE A 117 2.64 -3.90 -7.07
N ASN A 118 2.36 -3.32 -5.89
CA ASN A 118 1.94 -1.91 -5.78
C ASN A 118 3.08 -0.96 -6.16
N ARG A 119 4.30 -1.23 -5.71
CA ARG A 119 5.49 -0.45 -6.14
C ARG A 119 5.72 -0.55 -7.65
N ALA A 120 5.57 -1.74 -8.23
CA ALA A 120 5.68 -1.92 -9.68
C ALA A 120 4.57 -1.17 -10.44
N PHE A 121 3.33 -1.18 -9.93
CA PHE A 121 2.24 -0.38 -10.48
C PHE A 121 2.55 1.12 -10.47
N ILE A 122 3.06 1.66 -9.36
CA ILE A 122 3.41 3.08 -9.26
C ILE A 122 4.45 3.44 -10.34
N LYS A 123 5.53 2.65 -10.46
CA LYS A 123 6.59 2.83 -11.47
C LYS A 123 6.14 2.72 -12.92
N MET A 124 4.99 2.08 -13.19
CA MET A 124 4.42 2.00 -14.55
C MET A 124 3.74 3.29 -14.99
N ASN A 125 3.52 4.25 -14.11
CA ASN A 125 2.93 5.54 -14.46
C ASN A 125 4.01 6.52 -14.91
N LYS A 126 3.68 7.38 -15.89
CA LYS A 126 4.56 8.47 -16.29
C LYS A 126 4.52 9.56 -15.21
N PRO A 127 5.66 9.94 -14.61
CA PRO A 127 5.70 10.99 -13.60
C PRO A 127 5.24 12.32 -14.21
N TYR A 128 4.59 13.15 -13.39
CA TYR A 128 4.29 14.54 -13.75
C TYR A 128 5.43 15.45 -13.31
N THR A 129 5.93 15.28 -12.08
CA THR A 129 7.11 15.99 -11.60
C THR A 129 8.37 15.30 -12.13
N GLU A 130 9.15 16.01 -12.94
CA GLU A 130 10.45 15.56 -13.44
C GLU A 130 11.57 15.90 -12.43
N ASN A 131 12.75 15.27 -12.57
CA ASN A 131 13.93 15.47 -11.72
C ASN A 131 13.81 14.99 -10.26
N VAL A 132 12.95 14.01 -10.00
CA VAL A 132 12.89 13.29 -8.72
C VAL A 132 13.16 11.81 -8.97
N ASP A 133 13.87 11.15 -8.06
CA ASP A 133 14.30 9.75 -8.19
C ASP A 133 13.17 8.73 -8.00
N VAL A 134 11.98 9.18 -7.57
CA VAL A 134 10.80 8.36 -7.33
C VAL A 134 9.56 8.89 -8.04
N VAL A 135 8.73 7.98 -8.53
CA VAL A 135 7.41 8.32 -9.08
C VAL A 135 6.42 8.45 -7.93
N PHE A 136 5.99 9.67 -7.62
CA PHE A 136 4.99 9.96 -6.58
C PHE A 136 3.74 10.67 -7.12
N ASP A 137 3.74 11.07 -8.40
CA ASP A 137 2.61 11.68 -9.07
C ASP A 137 2.47 11.20 -10.52
N THR A 138 1.30 11.43 -11.11
CA THR A 138 1.06 11.20 -12.53
C THR A 138 -0.14 12.01 -13.00
N VAL A 139 -0.18 12.38 -14.28
CA VAL A 139 -1.33 13.10 -14.85
C VAL A 139 -2.55 12.20 -14.86
N ASN A 140 -3.68 12.70 -14.34
CA ASN A 140 -4.94 11.95 -14.41
C ASN A 140 -5.40 11.84 -15.87
N LYS A 141 -5.66 10.61 -16.33
CA LYS A 141 -6.03 10.31 -17.72
C LYS A 141 -7.36 10.91 -18.16
N GLU A 142 -8.31 11.05 -17.23
CA GLU A 142 -9.63 11.60 -17.52
C GLU A 142 -9.66 13.12 -17.30
N ASN A 143 -8.91 13.62 -16.30
CA ASN A 143 -8.81 15.05 -16.02
C ASN A 143 -7.34 15.53 -16.07
N LYS A 144 -6.92 16.05 -17.22
CA LYS A 144 -5.53 16.49 -17.45
C LYS A 144 -5.10 17.69 -16.60
N VAL A 145 -6.02 18.35 -15.90
CA VAL A 145 -5.71 19.49 -15.02
C VAL A 145 -5.21 19.02 -13.66
N ARG A 146 -5.61 17.82 -13.21
CA ARG A 146 -5.27 17.29 -11.89
C ARG A 146 -4.27 16.15 -11.97
N CYS A 147 -3.31 16.15 -11.06
CA CYS A 147 -2.45 15.00 -10.84
C CYS A 147 -3.13 14.01 -9.89
N LEU A 148 -2.78 12.74 -10.06
CA LEU A 148 -3.00 11.69 -9.06
C LEU A 148 -1.71 11.53 -8.25
N TYR A 149 -1.81 11.70 -6.93
CA TYR A 149 -0.66 11.55 -6.02
C TYR A 149 -0.61 10.15 -5.39
N PHE A 150 0.55 9.49 -5.42
CA PHE A 150 0.78 8.21 -4.77
C PHE A 150 1.30 8.43 -3.36
N ILE A 151 0.72 7.72 -2.39
CA ILE A 151 1.10 7.81 -0.98
C ILE A 151 1.19 6.38 -0.43
N ALA A 152 2.28 6.04 0.26
CA ALA A 152 2.37 4.75 0.92
C ALA A 152 1.71 4.83 2.31
N ASP A 153 1.14 3.72 2.77
CA ASP A 153 0.50 3.66 4.07
C ASP A 153 1.51 3.92 5.21
N THR A 154 1.37 5.07 5.89
CA THR A 154 2.34 5.51 6.91
C THR A 154 2.46 4.55 8.10
N PRO A 155 1.37 4.00 8.67
CA PRO A 155 1.47 2.95 9.70
C PRO A 155 2.21 1.70 9.19
N HIS A 156 2.03 1.30 7.93
CA HIS A 156 2.82 0.24 7.32
C HIS A 156 4.30 0.61 7.19
N LEU A 157 4.63 1.83 6.78
CA LEU A 157 6.02 2.30 6.72
C LEU A 157 6.70 2.20 8.09
N LEU A 158 6.04 2.62 9.17
CA LEU A 158 6.58 2.50 10.53
C LEU A 158 6.84 1.04 10.91
N LYS A 159 5.94 0.11 10.54
CA LYS A 159 6.18 -1.34 10.70
C LYS A 159 7.39 -1.81 9.89
N THR A 160 7.60 -1.33 8.67
CA THR A 160 8.77 -1.70 7.86
C THR A 160 10.08 -1.14 8.42
N ILE A 161 10.08 0.09 8.92
CA ILE A 161 11.22 0.69 9.63
C ILE A 161 11.58 -0.21 10.81
N ARG A 162 10.61 -0.52 11.68
CA ARG A 162 10.80 -1.43 12.82
C ARG A 162 11.34 -2.79 12.37
N ASN A 163 10.77 -3.40 11.32
CA ASN A 163 11.20 -4.71 10.84
C ASN A 163 12.65 -4.68 10.32
N CYS A 164 13.11 -3.59 9.70
CA CYS A 164 14.50 -3.45 9.28
C CYS A 164 15.49 -3.58 10.46
N PHE A 165 15.09 -3.16 11.66
CA PHE A 165 15.89 -3.31 12.88
C PHE A 165 15.62 -4.62 13.64
N TYR A 166 14.48 -5.27 13.42
CA TYR A 166 14.08 -6.47 14.17
C TYR A 166 14.45 -7.80 13.50
N SER A 167 14.28 -7.94 12.18
CA SER A 167 14.32 -9.24 11.48
C SER A 167 15.66 -9.58 10.81
N SER A 168 16.73 -8.86 11.12
CA SER A 168 18.04 -9.13 10.52
C SER A 168 18.69 -10.33 11.22
N SER A 169 18.69 -11.49 10.57
CA SER A 169 19.53 -12.65 10.94
C SER A 169 21.02 -12.27 11.02
N GLU A 170 21.43 -11.27 10.22
CA GLU A 170 22.65 -10.49 10.37
C GLU A 170 22.30 -9.11 10.95
N LYS A 171 22.11 -9.06 12.27
CA LYS A 171 22.27 -7.90 13.16
C LYS A 171 22.47 -6.52 12.47
N ARG A 172 21.44 -5.93 11.85
CA ARG A 172 21.33 -4.50 11.51
C ARG A 172 21.01 -3.72 12.78
N TYR A 173 21.87 -3.85 13.77
CA TYR A 173 21.77 -3.07 14.99
C TYR A 173 22.24 -1.64 14.74
N LEU A 174 21.69 -0.68 15.48
CA LEU A 174 22.51 0.47 15.82
C LEU A 174 23.68 -0.04 16.69
N ASN A 175 24.79 -0.36 16.01
CA ASN A 175 26.08 -0.85 16.50
C ASN A 175 26.21 -2.38 16.77
N LYS A 176 27.24 -3.00 16.13
CA LYS A 176 27.76 -4.35 16.42
C LYS A 176 29.29 -4.22 16.47
N GLY A 177 29.84 -4.33 17.68
CA GLY A 177 31.27 -4.35 18.01
C GLY A 177 31.41 -4.80 19.48
N ASN A 178 32.49 -5.49 19.80
CA ASN A 178 32.62 -6.52 20.84
C ASN A 178 32.16 -6.20 22.29
N GLU A 179 31.68 -7.28 22.91
CA GLU A 179 31.54 -7.56 24.35
C GLU A 179 30.91 -6.52 25.29
N ASN A 180 29.68 -6.86 25.69
CA ASN A 180 29.13 -6.62 27.03
C ASN A 180 28.76 -5.21 27.52
N LEU A 181 28.64 -4.18 26.69
CA LEU A 181 27.85 -2.99 27.08
C LEU A 181 27.04 -2.31 25.95
N LYS A 182 25.79 -2.01 26.33
CA LYS A 182 24.71 -1.32 25.64
C LYS A 182 25.08 0.11 25.20
N TRP A 183 24.83 0.46 23.94
CA TRP A 183 24.62 1.85 23.43
C TRP A 183 25.62 2.90 23.95
N GLU A 184 26.86 2.93 23.47
CA GLU A 184 27.83 3.98 23.85
C GLU A 184 27.37 5.40 23.47
N ASN A 185 26.63 5.55 22.36
CA ASN A 185 26.15 6.86 21.90
C ASN A 185 24.62 6.87 21.76
N THR A 186 23.93 7.00 22.90
CA THR A 186 22.46 7.06 22.96
C THR A 186 21.89 8.23 22.15
N GLU A 187 22.67 9.27 21.88
CA GLU A 187 22.24 10.51 21.23
C GLU A 187 21.81 10.33 19.77
N GLU A 188 22.56 9.58 18.96
CA GLU A 188 22.19 9.30 17.55
C GLU A 188 20.88 8.52 17.47
N THR A 189 20.74 7.53 18.35
CA THR A 189 19.54 6.69 18.44
C THR A 189 18.33 7.51 18.86
N ILE A 190 18.49 8.36 19.87
CA ILE A 190 17.45 9.27 20.34
C ILE A 190 17.06 10.22 19.20
N THR A 191 18.03 10.74 18.46
CA THR A 191 17.81 11.63 17.31
C THR A 191 17.00 10.93 16.23
N PHE A 192 17.38 9.71 15.85
CA PHE A 192 16.64 8.89 14.89
C PHE A 192 15.20 8.63 15.34
N ILE A 193 15.00 8.16 16.58
CA ILE A 193 13.68 7.87 17.12
C ILE A 193 12.81 9.12 17.14
N ARG A 194 13.37 10.27 17.55
CA ARG A 194 12.66 11.56 17.55
C ARG A 194 12.24 11.97 16.14
N LYS A 195 13.13 11.86 15.14
CA LYS A 195 12.82 12.16 13.74
C LYS A 195 11.73 11.23 13.18
N VAL A 196 11.79 9.93 13.46
CA VAL A 196 10.76 8.95 13.05
C VAL A 196 9.41 9.23 13.71
N ASN A 197 9.40 9.56 15.01
CA ASN A 197 8.17 9.91 15.72
C ASN A 197 7.55 11.18 15.16
N ARG A 198 8.37 12.23 14.95
CA ARG A 198 7.93 13.49 14.33
C ARG A 198 7.34 13.23 12.93
N PHE A 199 8.05 12.47 12.08
CA PHE A 199 7.57 12.05 10.77
C PHE A 199 6.20 11.36 10.84
N PHE A 200 6.03 10.42 11.77
CA PHE A 200 4.78 9.68 11.90
C PHE A 200 3.63 10.58 12.41
N ASP A 201 3.88 11.43 13.40
CA ASP A 201 2.86 12.33 13.94
C ASP A 201 2.39 13.35 12.89
N MET A 202 3.32 13.93 12.12
CA MET A 202 3.03 14.84 11.00
C MET A 202 2.09 14.22 9.93
N LEU A 203 2.08 12.90 9.81
CA LEU A 203 1.28 12.16 8.82
C LEU A 203 0.07 11.44 9.43
N ASN A 204 -0.17 11.55 10.75
CA ASN A 204 -1.18 10.74 11.45
C ASN A 204 -2.22 11.55 12.25
N GLY A 205 -2.28 12.87 12.05
CA GLY A 205 -3.33 13.73 12.59
C GLY A 205 -4.73 13.32 12.13
N ALA A 206 -5.59 12.90 13.06
CA ALA A 206 -6.89 12.28 12.82
C ALA A 206 -8.05 13.27 12.76
N HIS A 207 -7.99 14.32 13.58
CA HIS A 207 -9.04 15.33 13.71
C HIS A 207 -8.46 16.62 14.29
N SER A 208 -9.15 17.73 14.07
CA SER A 208 -8.65 19.09 14.39
C SER A 208 -8.26 19.34 15.84
N GLN A 209 -8.85 18.61 16.79
CA GLN A 209 -8.56 18.79 18.22
C GLN A 209 -7.47 17.85 18.74
N GLN A 210 -6.85 17.03 17.89
CA GLN A 210 -5.95 15.97 18.37
C GLN A 210 -4.63 16.54 18.90
N GLY A 211 -4.00 17.45 18.15
CA GLY A 211 -2.72 18.04 18.56
C GLY A 211 -2.88 18.88 19.81
N ALA A 212 -3.89 19.76 19.88
CA ALA A 212 -4.24 20.49 21.09
C ALA A 212 -4.44 19.59 22.33
N ARG A 213 -5.20 18.49 22.21
CA ARG A 213 -5.44 17.56 23.33
C ARG A 213 -4.17 16.82 23.78
N LYS A 214 -3.31 16.46 22.82
CA LYS A 214 -2.05 15.74 23.09
C LYS A 214 -0.86 16.68 23.35
N LYS A 215 -1.06 17.99 23.28
CA LYS A 215 0.00 19.02 23.32
C LYS A 215 1.12 18.73 22.30
N ASN A 216 0.74 18.34 21.09
CA ASN A 216 1.66 18.01 20.00
C ASN A 216 1.19 18.68 18.70
N SER A 217 1.91 19.71 18.28
CA SER A 217 1.62 20.49 17.06
C SER A 217 1.78 19.68 15.78
N ASP A 218 2.59 18.61 15.78
CA ASP A 218 2.77 17.78 14.60
C ASP A 218 1.46 17.06 14.20
N LEU A 219 0.56 16.83 15.15
CA LEU A 219 -0.75 16.19 14.94
C LEU A 219 -1.87 17.14 14.52
N ASP A 220 -1.61 18.45 14.43
CA ASP A 220 -2.62 19.43 14.04
C ASP A 220 -2.99 19.31 12.55
N PRO A 221 -4.16 19.79 12.10
CA PRO A 221 -4.47 19.85 10.68
C PRO A 221 -3.50 20.76 9.92
N TYR A 222 -3.32 20.49 8.63
CA TYR A 222 -2.62 21.41 7.74
C TYR A 222 -3.59 22.48 7.25
N CYS A 223 -3.26 23.74 7.47
CA CYS A 223 -4.12 24.90 7.14
C CYS A 223 -3.42 25.95 6.26
N SER A 224 -2.12 25.79 5.99
CA SER A 224 -1.30 26.77 5.26
C SER A 224 -0.42 26.09 4.22
N LEU A 225 -0.17 26.78 3.11
CA LEU A 225 0.77 26.33 2.07
C LEU A 225 2.23 26.35 2.54
N ASN A 226 2.53 27.19 3.55
CA ASN A 226 3.86 27.40 4.10
C ASN A 226 4.00 26.78 5.51
N ASP A 227 3.28 25.70 5.78
CA ASP A 227 3.40 24.96 7.05
C ASP A 227 4.83 24.41 7.20
N GLU A 228 5.49 24.72 8.31
CA GLU A 228 6.88 24.31 8.60
C GLU A 228 7.07 22.79 8.54
N ARG A 229 6.00 22.03 8.84
CA ARG A 229 6.04 20.57 8.81
C ARG A 229 6.34 20.00 7.44
N PHE A 230 6.04 20.72 6.35
CA PHE A 230 6.47 20.30 5.01
C PHE A 230 7.99 20.28 4.89
N ASN A 231 8.67 21.32 5.39
CA ASN A 231 10.13 21.38 5.41
C ASN A 231 10.69 20.29 6.34
N ALA A 232 10.09 20.10 7.52
CA ALA A 232 10.52 19.05 8.45
C ALA A 232 10.40 17.62 7.87
N LEU A 233 9.43 17.37 7.00
CA LEU A 233 9.30 16.11 6.26
C LEU A 233 10.40 15.96 5.20
N GLU A 234 10.72 17.03 4.47
CA GLU A 234 11.83 17.06 3.50
C GLU A 234 13.19 16.88 4.19
N ASP A 235 13.43 17.55 5.32
CA ASP A 235 14.61 17.39 6.16
C ASP A 235 14.78 15.94 6.64
N PHE A 236 13.67 15.25 6.92
CA PHE A 236 13.73 13.84 7.30
C PHE A 236 14.13 12.94 6.13
N VAL A 237 13.66 13.24 4.91
CA VAL A 237 14.09 12.52 3.69
C VAL A 237 15.58 12.74 3.45
N GLN A 238 16.04 13.99 3.51
CA GLN A 238 17.45 14.33 3.35
C GLN A 238 18.33 13.62 4.38
N TYR A 239 17.92 13.63 5.65
CA TYR A 239 18.61 12.90 6.71
C TYR A 239 18.77 11.40 6.40
N LEU A 240 17.73 10.74 5.84
CA LEU A 240 17.80 9.33 5.46
C LEU A 240 18.70 9.08 4.24
N GLU A 241 18.77 10.03 3.30
CA GLU A 241 19.64 9.94 2.13
C GLU A 241 21.11 10.12 2.49
N GLU A 242 21.42 11.11 3.32
CA GLU A 242 22.76 11.32 3.87
C GLU A 242 23.20 10.09 4.65
N TRP A 243 22.32 9.57 5.52
CA TRP A 243 22.59 8.36 6.28
C TRP A 243 22.85 7.13 5.39
N LYS A 244 22.10 7.00 4.28
CA LYS A 244 22.32 5.96 3.27
C LYS A 244 23.67 6.12 2.58
N ARG A 245 24.03 7.33 2.17
CA ARG A 245 25.29 7.64 1.49
C ARG A 245 26.49 7.32 2.38
N ASP A 246 26.42 7.69 3.65
CA ASP A 246 27.49 7.44 4.63
C ASP A 246 27.67 5.93 4.87
N ALA A 247 26.56 5.19 4.94
CA ALA A 247 26.60 3.73 5.04
C ALA A 247 27.23 3.08 3.79
N GLU A 248 26.87 3.52 2.58
CA GLU A 248 27.45 3.02 1.33
C GLU A 248 28.95 3.36 1.20
N ALA A 249 29.36 4.55 1.64
CA ALA A 249 30.76 4.96 1.66
C ALA A 249 31.60 4.10 2.63
N ALA A 250 31.06 3.80 3.82
CA ALA A 250 31.73 2.90 4.78
C ALA A 250 31.92 1.48 4.22
N VAL A 251 30.92 0.95 3.52
CA VAL A 251 31.02 -0.36 2.85
C VAL A 251 32.06 -0.34 1.74
N ALA A 252 32.10 0.73 0.94
CA ALA A 252 33.09 0.88 -0.12
C ALA A 252 34.53 0.94 0.43
N ALA A 253 34.75 1.69 1.51
CA ALA A 253 36.05 1.76 2.17
C ALA A 253 36.54 0.39 2.68
N ASN A 254 35.66 -0.38 3.34
CA ASN A 254 35.99 -1.72 3.82
C ASN A 254 36.34 -2.69 2.67
N LYS A 255 35.68 -2.54 1.52
CA LYS A 255 36.00 -3.35 0.33
C LYS A 255 37.40 -3.05 -0.20
N THR A 256 37.78 -1.77 -0.29
CA THR A 256 39.12 -1.35 -0.74
C THR A 256 40.22 -1.83 0.21
N VAL A 257 39.98 -1.79 1.53
CA VAL A 257 40.94 -2.30 2.53
C VAL A 257 41.18 -3.80 2.36
N ASN A 258 40.11 -4.60 2.20
CA ASN A 258 40.23 -6.05 2.00
C ASN A 258 40.91 -6.43 0.68
N GLU A 259 40.65 -5.69 -0.40
CA GLU A 259 41.35 -5.87 -1.68
C GLU A 259 42.85 -5.57 -1.56
N SER A 260 43.23 -4.55 -0.78
CA SER A 260 44.63 -4.19 -0.53
C SER A 260 45.37 -5.25 0.29
N ILE A 261 44.71 -5.85 1.28
CA ILE A 261 45.27 -6.92 2.12
C ILE A 261 45.52 -8.19 1.30
N ASN A 262 44.58 -8.57 0.43
CA ASN A 262 44.70 -9.77 -0.41
C ASN A 262 45.81 -9.67 -1.48
N VAL A 263 46.13 -8.46 -1.96
CA VAL A 263 47.24 -8.26 -2.91
C VAL A 263 48.60 -8.43 -2.23
N SER A 264 48.72 -8.08 -0.95
CA SER A 264 49.95 -8.24 -0.16
C SER A 264 50.27 -9.71 0.18
N ALA A 265 49.26 -10.57 0.26
CA ALA A 265 49.40 -11.99 0.60
C ALA A 265 49.67 -12.91 -0.61
N GLY A 266 49.60 -12.38 -1.84
CA GLY A 266 49.65 -13.15 -3.08
C GLY A 266 51.03 -13.39 -3.70
N ASN A 267 52.14 -13.05 -3.03
CA ASN A 267 53.50 -13.25 -3.52
C ASN A 267 54.36 -14.01 -2.50
N VAL A 268 54.16 -15.32 -2.34
CA VAL A 268 55.15 -16.22 -1.72
C VAL A 268 55.16 -17.54 -2.51
N ASP A 269 56.06 -17.64 -3.48
CA ASP A 269 56.42 -18.88 -4.17
C ASP A 269 57.81 -19.32 -3.68
N ASP A 270 57.90 -20.16 -2.64
CA ASP A 270 58.97 -21.17 -2.46
C ASP A 270 58.69 -22.07 -1.22
N PRO A 271 58.80 -23.41 -1.30
CA PRO A 271 58.74 -24.29 -0.12
C PRO A 271 60.17 -24.68 0.32
N GLY A 272 60.65 -24.09 1.41
CA GLY A 272 61.92 -24.45 2.05
C GLY A 272 61.81 -24.44 3.58
N GLU A 273 62.31 -25.51 4.19
CA GLU A 273 62.28 -25.81 5.62
C GLU A 273 63.07 -24.83 6.53
N ASP A 274 62.76 -24.92 7.82
CA ASP A 274 63.51 -24.50 9.02
C ASP A 274 63.22 -23.15 9.71
N GLN A 275 62.68 -23.34 10.93
CA GLN A 275 63.03 -22.72 12.22
C GLN A 275 62.68 -21.26 12.53
N ASP A 276 61.80 -21.15 13.54
CA ASP A 276 61.93 -20.32 14.73
C ASP A 276 62.47 -18.89 14.52
N ASN A 277 61.55 -17.97 14.23
CA ASN A 277 61.59 -16.64 14.83
C ASN A 277 60.16 -16.20 15.16
N VAL A 278 59.79 -16.43 16.41
CA VAL A 278 58.69 -15.74 17.09
C VAL A 278 59.05 -14.25 17.12
N LEU A 279 58.51 -13.51 16.16
CA LEU A 279 58.20 -12.09 16.38
C LEU A 279 56.73 -12.06 16.75
N ASP A 280 56.46 -11.76 18.02
CA ASP A 280 55.14 -11.46 18.55
C ASP A 280 54.54 -10.30 17.76
N ILE A 281 53.85 -10.62 16.67
CA ILE A 281 52.81 -9.76 16.16
C ILE A 281 51.66 -10.03 17.11
N GLU A 282 51.39 -9.09 18.02
CA GLU A 282 50.12 -9.07 18.74
C GLU A 282 49.03 -9.35 17.71
N GLU A 283 48.36 -10.50 17.83
CA GLU A 283 47.12 -10.79 17.11
C GLU A 283 46.09 -9.77 17.61
N GLY A 284 46.20 -8.54 17.12
CA GLY A 284 45.19 -7.52 17.26
C GLY A 284 44.00 -7.97 16.45
N ASP A 285 43.16 -8.80 17.06
CA ASP A 285 41.78 -9.15 16.70
C ASP A 285 41.33 -8.61 15.33
N VAL A 286 41.88 -9.17 14.25
CA VAL A 286 41.41 -8.88 12.88
C VAL A 286 40.24 -9.81 12.61
N THR A 287 39.17 -9.63 13.40
CA THR A 287 37.84 -10.10 13.04
C THR A 287 36.91 -8.90 12.88
N GLN A 288 37.24 -8.01 11.93
CA GLN A 288 36.24 -7.08 11.39
C GLN A 288 35.26 -7.87 10.52
N ASP A 289 34.36 -8.58 11.20
CA ASP A 289 33.09 -9.07 10.66
C ASP A 289 32.45 -7.90 9.88
N PRO A 290 32.17 -8.03 8.56
CA PRO A 290 31.79 -6.92 7.70
C PRO A 290 30.69 -6.10 8.37
N ALA A 291 31.08 -4.89 8.75
CA ALA A 291 30.37 -4.02 9.66
C ALA A 291 28.85 -4.04 9.42
N CYS A 292 28.09 -4.26 10.49
CA CYS A 292 26.65 -4.05 10.56
C CYS A 292 26.25 -2.76 9.79
N ILE A 293 25.65 -2.93 8.60
CA ILE A 293 25.21 -1.80 7.79
C ILE A 293 23.96 -1.21 8.45
N LYS A 294 24.11 -0.05 9.09
CA LYS A 294 23.07 0.74 9.74
C LYS A 294 22.10 1.36 8.70
N GLN A 295 21.35 0.57 7.93
CA GLN A 295 20.54 1.11 6.84
C GLN A 295 19.14 0.50 6.74
N LEU A 296 18.15 1.39 6.57
CA LEU A 296 16.81 1.02 6.15
C LEU A 296 16.86 0.37 4.76
N SER A 297 15.91 -0.52 4.48
CA SER A 297 15.81 -1.09 3.14
C SER A 297 15.56 0.00 2.10
N HIS A 298 16.11 -0.17 0.89
CA HIS A 298 15.83 0.72 -0.24
C HIS A 298 14.32 0.92 -0.45
N GLN A 299 13.54 -0.15 -0.28
CA GLN A 299 12.08 -0.13 -0.44
C GLN A 299 11.40 0.74 0.61
N THR A 300 11.90 0.74 1.85
CA THR A 300 11.39 1.59 2.94
C THR A 300 11.71 3.05 2.67
N ILE A 301 12.95 3.38 2.28
CA ILE A 301 13.35 4.75 1.94
C ILE A 301 12.52 5.27 0.76
N GLU A 302 12.39 4.48 -0.30
CA GLU A 302 11.57 4.81 -1.47
C GLU A 302 10.11 5.08 -1.07
N GLY A 303 9.53 4.25 -0.20
CA GLY A 303 8.18 4.45 0.32
C GLY A 303 8.01 5.73 1.15
N ILE A 304 9.03 6.10 1.94
CA ILE A 304 9.06 7.38 2.68
C ILE A 304 9.10 8.55 1.70
N LYS A 305 9.97 8.53 0.69
CA LYS A 305 10.05 9.59 -0.34
C LYS A 305 8.73 9.78 -1.08
N ILE A 306 8.14 8.69 -1.58
CA ILE A 306 6.83 8.72 -2.26
C ILE A 306 5.78 9.35 -1.36
N THR A 307 5.76 8.97 -0.08
CA THR A 307 4.81 9.50 0.91
C THR A 307 5.02 10.98 1.16
N VAL A 308 6.26 11.44 1.39
CA VAL A 308 6.55 12.85 1.69
C VAL A 308 6.21 13.75 0.50
N TYR A 309 6.69 13.40 -0.69
CA TYR A 309 6.45 14.22 -1.89
C TYR A 309 4.97 14.17 -2.32
N GLY A 310 4.37 12.99 -2.34
CA GLY A 310 2.97 12.79 -2.69
C GLY A 310 2.03 13.50 -1.71
N PHE A 311 2.26 13.36 -0.40
CA PHE A 311 1.47 14.02 0.63
C PHE A 311 1.59 15.54 0.54
N THR A 312 2.81 16.08 0.46
CA THR A 312 3.06 17.52 0.43
C THR A 312 2.37 18.18 -0.77
N LYS A 313 2.49 17.58 -1.96
CA LYS A 313 1.82 18.10 -3.16
C LYS A 313 0.30 17.95 -3.09
N ALA A 314 -0.21 16.82 -2.60
CA ALA A 314 -1.64 16.60 -2.44
C ALA A 314 -2.29 17.59 -1.46
N VAL A 315 -1.67 17.82 -0.30
CA VAL A 315 -2.18 18.76 0.70
C VAL A 315 -2.11 20.20 0.19
N LYS A 316 -0.98 20.62 -0.40
CA LYS A 316 -0.87 21.97 -0.99
C LYS A 316 -1.92 22.19 -2.09
N PHE A 317 -2.13 21.20 -2.96
CA PHE A 317 -3.20 21.25 -3.97
C PHE A 317 -4.59 21.44 -3.33
N LEU A 318 -4.95 20.64 -2.33
CA LEU A 318 -6.24 20.76 -1.65
C LEU A 318 -6.45 22.13 -0.99
N LEU A 319 -5.42 22.68 -0.37
CA LEU A 319 -5.48 24.01 0.24
C LEU A 319 -5.64 25.12 -0.82
N MET A 320 -4.97 25.00 -1.96
CA MET A 320 -5.13 25.92 -3.10
C MET A 320 -6.54 25.88 -3.70
N GLU A 321 -7.16 24.70 -3.74
CA GLU A 321 -8.55 24.51 -4.19
C GLU A 321 -9.60 25.00 -3.17
N GLY A 322 -9.17 25.58 -2.04
CA GLY A 322 -10.05 26.21 -1.06
C GLY A 322 -10.52 25.30 0.08
N VAL A 323 -9.89 24.13 0.29
CA VAL A 323 -10.15 23.32 1.49
C VAL A 323 -9.56 24.04 2.71
N LEU A 324 -10.37 24.28 3.74
CA LEU A 324 -9.96 25.06 4.92
C LEU A 324 -8.83 24.39 5.73
N PHE A 325 -8.87 23.06 5.83
CA PHE A 325 -7.82 22.29 6.50
C PHE A 325 -7.83 20.82 6.04
N VAL A 326 -6.68 20.15 6.18
CA VAL A 326 -6.52 18.73 5.85
C VAL A 326 -6.00 17.96 7.05
N ASN A 327 -6.73 16.90 7.45
CA ASN A 327 -6.25 15.95 8.45
C ASN A 327 -5.40 14.88 7.77
N ALA A 328 -4.17 14.67 8.23
CA ALA A 328 -3.22 13.78 7.56
C ALA A 328 -3.67 12.31 7.51
N ARG A 329 -4.38 11.81 8.54
CA ARG A 329 -4.90 10.43 8.60
C ARG A 329 -5.92 10.10 7.51
N VAL A 330 -6.41 11.08 6.75
CA VAL A 330 -7.22 10.79 5.56
C VAL A 330 -6.43 9.96 4.53
N PHE A 331 -5.09 10.12 4.48
CA PHE A 331 -4.21 9.44 3.54
C PHE A 331 -3.61 8.15 4.12
N CYS A 332 -4.41 7.33 4.82
CA CYS A 332 -4.00 6.00 5.29
C CYS A 332 -5.00 4.90 4.90
N GLN A 333 -4.58 3.64 5.01
CA GLN A 333 -5.41 2.48 4.68
C GLN A 333 -6.30 1.99 5.82
N ASP A 334 -6.22 2.59 7.02
CA ASP A 334 -7.03 2.19 8.18
C ASP A 334 -8.54 2.03 7.87
N PRO A 335 -9.20 2.92 7.08
CA PRO A 335 -10.61 2.74 6.75
C PRO A 335 -10.90 1.45 5.97
N LEU A 336 -9.97 1.05 5.09
CA LEU A 336 -10.05 -0.19 4.33
C LEU A 336 -9.82 -1.41 5.25
N GLU A 337 -8.84 -1.36 6.16
CA GLU A 337 -8.62 -2.42 7.14
C GLU A 337 -9.84 -2.60 8.08
N GLN A 338 -10.42 -1.48 8.54
CA GLN A 338 -11.66 -1.49 9.32
C GLN A 338 -12.84 -2.07 8.53
N TYR A 339 -12.92 -1.79 7.22
CA TYR A 339 -13.92 -2.41 6.35
C TYR A 339 -13.73 -3.93 6.27
N PHE A 340 -12.50 -4.43 6.13
CA PHE A 340 -12.24 -5.87 6.16
C PHE A 340 -12.57 -6.50 7.52
N SER A 341 -12.35 -5.80 8.63
CA SER A 341 -12.76 -6.29 9.94
C SER A 341 -14.29 -6.36 10.08
N LYS A 342 -15.03 -5.39 9.53
CA LYS A 342 -16.51 -5.45 9.46
C LYS A 342 -17.03 -6.57 8.55
N GLN A 343 -16.32 -6.84 7.46
CA GLN A 343 -16.60 -7.97 6.57
C GLN A 343 -16.49 -9.30 7.33
N ARG A 344 -15.41 -9.48 8.08
CA ARG A 344 -15.19 -10.67 8.92
C ARG A 344 -16.19 -10.77 10.06
N SER A 345 -16.49 -9.67 10.76
CA SER A 345 -17.44 -9.70 11.88
C SER A 345 -18.86 -10.08 11.47
N LYS A 346 -19.26 -9.80 10.22
CA LYS A 346 -20.57 -10.20 9.68
C LYS A 346 -20.71 -11.70 9.43
N CYS A 347 -19.62 -12.45 9.48
CA CYS A 347 -19.61 -13.89 9.21
C CYS A 347 -19.79 -14.74 10.48
N GLY A 348 -20.06 -14.10 11.63
CA GLY A 348 -20.26 -14.80 12.91
C GLY A 348 -19.00 -15.55 13.33
N GLY A 349 -19.13 -16.86 13.60
CA GLY A 349 -18.02 -17.72 14.00
C GLY A 349 -17.02 -18.06 12.89
N SER A 350 -17.30 -17.70 11.62
CA SER A 350 -16.36 -17.92 10.51
C SER A 350 -15.61 -16.62 10.20
N THR A 351 -14.31 -16.56 10.45
CA THR A 351 -13.50 -15.35 10.21
C THR A 351 -12.98 -15.23 8.77
N ASN A 352 -13.24 -16.22 7.91
CA ASN A 352 -12.73 -16.28 6.54
C ASN A 352 -13.87 -16.47 5.50
N PRO A 353 -14.53 -15.39 5.06
CA PRO A 353 -15.60 -15.49 4.06
C PRO A 353 -15.06 -15.87 2.68
N ASN A 354 -15.82 -16.70 1.96
CA ASN A 354 -15.59 -16.89 0.53
C ASN A 354 -16.02 -15.65 -0.29
N LEU A 355 -15.62 -15.57 -1.56
CA LEU A 355 -15.90 -14.42 -2.43
C LEU A 355 -17.41 -14.10 -2.51
N SER A 356 -18.27 -15.11 -2.60
CA SER A 356 -19.73 -14.91 -2.66
C SER A 356 -20.28 -14.30 -1.36
N GLN A 357 -19.79 -14.77 -0.21
CA GLN A 357 -20.12 -14.20 1.10
C GLN A 357 -19.61 -12.76 1.22
N SER A 358 -18.36 -12.49 0.81
CA SER A 358 -17.78 -11.15 0.83
C SER A 358 -18.60 -10.14 0.01
N LEU A 359 -19.05 -10.54 -1.18
CA LEU A 359 -19.89 -9.69 -2.03
C LEU A 359 -21.29 -9.44 -1.43
N ARG A 360 -21.89 -10.45 -0.78
CA ARG A 360 -23.16 -10.27 -0.05
C ARG A 360 -23.00 -9.33 1.14
N ASN A 361 -21.93 -9.52 1.90
CA ASN A 361 -21.59 -8.67 3.04
C ASN A 361 -21.31 -7.24 2.59
N GLN A 362 -20.63 -7.03 1.45
CA GLN A 362 -20.39 -5.70 0.89
C GLN A 362 -21.70 -4.96 0.62
N ARG A 363 -22.67 -5.63 -0.04
CA ARG A 363 -23.99 -5.06 -0.27
C ARG A 363 -24.70 -4.72 1.04
N SER A 364 -24.66 -5.63 2.02
CA SER A 364 -25.22 -5.38 3.35
C SER A 364 -24.59 -4.18 4.04
N ILE A 365 -23.25 -4.05 4.01
CA ILE A 365 -22.51 -2.92 4.61
C ILE A 365 -22.87 -1.61 3.91
N SER A 366 -22.92 -1.60 2.57
CA SER A 366 -23.27 -0.40 1.78
C SER A 366 -24.70 0.05 2.08
N ILE A 367 -25.68 -0.86 2.01
CA ILE A 367 -27.09 -0.55 2.34
C ILE A 367 -27.21 -0.04 3.78
N GLN A 368 -26.57 -0.70 4.75
CA GLN A 368 -26.58 -0.22 6.13
C GLN A 368 -25.92 1.16 6.29
N GLY A 369 -24.89 1.45 5.51
CA GLY A 369 -24.25 2.76 5.48
C GLY A 369 -25.19 3.86 4.97
N GLN A 370 -25.96 3.58 3.92
CA GLN A 370 -26.93 4.51 3.32
C GLN A 370 -28.16 4.72 4.20
N LEU A 371 -28.60 3.67 4.92
CA LEU A 371 -29.78 3.72 5.81
C LEU A 371 -29.50 4.36 7.17
N LYS A 372 -28.23 4.59 7.54
CA LYS A 372 -27.92 5.32 8.77
C LYS A 372 -28.51 6.72 8.68
N THR A 373 -29.34 7.07 9.67
CA THR A 373 -29.83 8.44 9.85
C THR A 373 -28.64 9.39 9.77
N LYS A 374 -28.67 10.33 8.82
CA LYS A 374 -27.65 11.37 8.68
C LYS A 374 -27.53 12.06 10.04
N ARG A 375 -26.46 11.77 10.79
CA ARG A 375 -26.01 12.72 11.79
C ARG A 375 -25.56 13.95 11.01
N ASN A 376 -26.07 15.12 11.38
CA ASN A 376 -25.67 16.41 10.80
C ASN A 376 -24.18 16.62 11.06
N TYR A 377 -23.33 16.14 10.15
CA TYR A 377 -21.91 16.40 10.17
C TYR A 377 -21.65 17.49 9.13
N ARG A 378 -21.26 18.67 9.63
CA ARG A 378 -20.80 19.80 8.82
C ARG A 378 -19.57 19.35 8.02
N GLY A 379 -19.62 19.45 6.70
CA GLY A 379 -18.43 19.26 5.85
C GLY A 379 -17.45 20.42 6.01
N ASN A 380 -16.17 20.22 5.67
CA ASN A 380 -15.13 21.25 5.82
C ASN A 380 -15.17 22.36 4.74
N THR A 381 -16.25 22.42 3.96
CA THR A 381 -16.41 23.32 2.80
C THR A 381 -17.80 23.95 2.76
N GLU A 382 -18.64 23.75 3.77
CA GLU A 382 -20.02 24.23 3.77
C GLU A 382 -20.16 25.49 4.64
N VAL A 383 -20.63 26.59 4.03
CA VAL A 383 -21.18 27.76 4.73
C VAL A 383 -22.66 27.48 5.04
N GLU A 384 -23.13 27.88 6.24
CA GLU A 384 -24.48 27.67 6.80
C GLU A 384 -25.57 27.26 5.79
N SER A 385 -25.76 25.95 5.62
CA SER A 385 -26.92 25.41 4.92
C SER A 385 -28.05 25.18 5.94
N GLN A 386 -29.18 25.83 5.66
CA GLN A 386 -30.40 25.83 6.47
C GLN A 386 -30.73 24.41 6.96
N SER A 387 -30.93 24.28 8.28
CA SER A 387 -31.48 23.06 8.87
C SER A 387 -32.80 22.75 8.17
N MET A 388 -32.89 21.60 7.49
CA MET A 388 -34.20 21.09 7.07
C MET A 388 -35.04 20.88 8.32
N ALA A 389 -35.99 21.77 8.56
CA ALA A 389 -37.02 21.56 9.57
C ALA A 389 -37.82 20.32 9.15
N ILE A 390 -37.76 19.26 9.96
CA ILE A 390 -38.64 18.10 9.79
C ILE A 390 -40.03 18.56 10.21
N SER A 391 -40.89 18.82 9.23
CA SER A 391 -42.30 19.14 9.45
C SER A 391 -43.11 17.87 9.72
N ASN A 392 -44.02 17.93 10.68
CA ASN A 392 -45.02 16.89 10.93
C ASN A 392 -46.29 17.10 10.09
N GLU A 393 -46.28 18.01 9.12
CA GLU A 393 -47.44 18.29 8.28
C GLU A 393 -47.80 17.06 7.42
N PRO A 394 -49.10 16.71 7.36
CA PRO A 394 -49.56 15.61 6.52
C PRO A 394 -49.32 15.93 5.04
N LEU A 395 -48.83 14.94 4.28
CA LEU A 395 -48.61 15.06 2.85
C LEU A 395 -49.89 15.54 2.13
N PRO A 396 -49.80 16.48 1.17
CA PRO A 396 -50.96 16.95 0.45
C PRO A 396 -51.63 15.80 -0.29
N LYS A 397 -52.95 15.64 -0.08
CA LYS A 397 -53.74 14.62 -0.77
C LYS A 397 -53.70 14.88 -2.27
N LYS A 398 -53.29 13.86 -3.03
CA LYS A 398 -53.26 13.89 -4.49
C LYS A 398 -54.65 14.29 -5.01
N GLN A 399 -54.74 15.41 -5.73
CA GLN A 399 -56.01 15.82 -6.34
C GLN A 399 -56.46 14.72 -7.30
N LYS A 400 -57.71 14.26 -7.15
CA LYS A 400 -58.32 13.39 -8.14
C LYS A 400 -58.51 14.23 -9.40
N THR A 401 -57.77 13.89 -10.45
CA THR A 401 -58.06 14.35 -11.80
C THR A 401 -59.51 13.99 -12.11
N SER A 402 -60.32 15.02 -12.35
CA SER A 402 -61.73 14.91 -12.72
C SER A 402 -61.86 14.40 -14.15
#